data_AF-A0A0R1ZH98-F1
#
_entry.id   AF-A0A0R1ZH98-F1
#
_cell.length_a   1.000
_cell.length_b   1.000
_cell.length_c   1.000
_cell.angle_alpha   90.00
_cell.angle_beta   90.00
_cell.angle_gamma   90.00
#
_symmetry.space_group_name_H-M   'P 1'
#
loop_
_entity.id
_entity.type
_entity.pdbx_description
1 polymer ?
#
loop_
_entity_poly.entity_id
_entity_poly.type
_entity_poly.pdbx_seq_one_letter_code
_entity_poly.pdbx_strand_id
1 'polypeptide(L)'
;MISKDDVAHVAQLARLQFTDEELQQFTGQLDEILNMVDQLSEVDTEGVPTTTQNVLLENVMREDVATFVTPRAELMKNAPTEKAGLLQVPAIIDKEED
;
A
#
# COMPACT_ATOMS: atom_id res chain seq x y z
N MET A 1 -22.01 -6.44 -5.41
CA MET A 1 -22.24 -6.36 -3.96
C MET A 1 -21.10 -7.06 -3.25
N ILE A 2 -20.31 -6.30 -2.51
CA ILE A 2 -19.14 -6.81 -1.77
C ILE A 2 -19.55 -7.34 -0.39
N SER A 3 -18.90 -8.40 0.09
CA SER A 3 -19.17 -8.97 1.41
C SER A 3 -18.26 -8.37 2.49
N LYS A 4 -18.65 -8.54 3.76
CA LYS A 4 -17.80 -8.16 4.91
C LYS A 4 -16.46 -8.91 4.90
N ASP A 5 -16.45 -10.16 4.44
CA ASP A 5 -15.25 -10.99 4.34
C ASP A 5 -14.28 -10.46 3.28
N ASP A 6 -14.80 -9.96 2.15
CA ASP A 6 -13.99 -9.31 1.12
C ASP A 6 -13.31 -8.04 1.66
N VAL A 7 -14.05 -7.23 2.42
CA VAL A 7 -13.50 -6.02 3.06
C VAL A 7 -12.44 -6.37 4.10
N ALA A 8 -12.70 -7.40 4.91
CA ALA A 8 -11.71 -7.90 5.89
C ALA A 8 -10.45 -8.42 5.19
N HIS A 9 -10.60 -9.11 4.06
CA HIS A 9 -9.48 -9.60 3.27
C HIS A 9 -8.63 -8.44 2.71
N VAL A 10 -9.25 -7.43 2.12
CA VAL A 10 -8.55 -6.24 1.62
C VAL A 10 -7.88 -5.46 2.75
N ALA A 11 -8.54 -5.32 3.92
CA ALA A 11 -7.94 -4.70 5.10
C ALA A 11 -6.67 -5.43 5.55
N GLN A 12 -6.68 -6.77 5.55
CA GLN A 12 -5.51 -7.58 5.87
C GLN A 12 -4.35 -7.34 4.89
N LEU A 13 -4.63 -7.27 3.59
CA LEU A 13 -3.63 -6.96 2.56
C LEU A 13 -3.02 -5.56 2.76
N ALA A 14 -3.85 -4.59 3.18
CA ALA A 14 -3.42 -3.24 3.49
C ALA A 14 -2.80 -3.06 4.89
N ARG A 15 -2.70 -4.13 5.69
CA ARG A 15 -2.24 -4.11 7.10
C ARG A 15 -3.07 -3.18 7.99
N LEU A 16 -4.37 -3.09 7.73
CA LEU A 16 -5.34 -2.34 8.52
C LEU A 16 -6.13 -3.28 9.42
N GLN A 17 -6.36 -2.84 10.66
CA GLN A 17 -7.19 -3.55 11.64
C GLN A 17 -8.41 -2.70 11.95
N PHE A 18 -9.59 -3.32 11.91
CA PHE A 18 -10.88 -2.68 12.13
C PHE A 18 -11.71 -3.48 13.14
N THR A 19 -12.61 -2.79 13.84
CA THR A 19 -13.64 -3.47 14.65
C THR A 19 -14.73 -4.05 13.76
N ASP A 20 -15.59 -4.90 14.34
CA ASP A 20 -16.71 -5.49 13.62
C ASP A 20 -17.73 -4.44 13.14
N GLU A 21 -17.93 -3.38 13.92
CA GLU A 21 -18.80 -2.26 13.57
C GLU A 21 -18.20 -1.44 12.41
N GLU A 22 -16.90 -1.16 12.45
CA GLU A 22 -16.19 -0.44 11.39
C GLU A 22 -16.21 -1.24 10.08
N LEU A 23 -16.01 -2.56 10.14
CA LEU A 23 -16.12 -3.42 8.97
C LEU A 23 -17.52 -3.38 8.36
N GLN A 24 -18.57 -3.39 9.18
CA GLN A 24 -19.94 -3.28 8.68
C GLN A 24 -20.18 -1.93 7.99
N GLN A 25 -19.69 -0.84 8.59
CA GLN A 25 -19.78 0.49 8.01
C GLN A 25 -19.02 0.58 6.67
N PHE A 26 -17.76 0.12 6.64
CA PHE A 26 -16.92 0.20 5.45
C PHE A 26 -17.43 -0.71 4.33
N THR A 27 -18.10 -1.82 4.65
CA THR A 27 -18.75 -2.65 3.61
C THR A 27 -19.78 -1.85 2.81
N GLY A 28 -20.64 -1.09 3.48
CA GLY A 28 -21.61 -0.23 2.80
C GLY A 28 -20.93 0.89 2.00
N GLN A 29 -19.97 1.58 2.61
CA GLN A 29 -19.27 2.69 1.95
C GLN A 29 -18.45 2.24 0.73
N LEU A 30 -17.79 1.07 0.81
CA LEU A 30 -17.05 0.51 -0.31
C LEU A 30 -17.99 0.05 -1.43
N ASP A 31 -19.15 -0.50 -1.11
CA ASP A 31 -20.16 -0.85 -2.11
C ASP A 31 -20.63 0.40 -2.88
N GLU A 32 -20.91 1.51 -2.18
CA GLU A 32 -21.23 2.80 -2.81
C GLU A 32 -20.13 3.32 -3.74
N ILE A 33 -18.86 3.23 -3.32
CA ILE A 33 -17.71 3.64 -4.14
C ILE A 33 -17.56 2.76 -5.38
N LEU A 34 -17.72 1.44 -5.24
CA LEU A 34 -17.63 0.51 -6.37
C LEU A 34 -18.76 0.76 -7.37
N ASN A 35 -19.99 0.99 -6.89
CA ASN A 35 -21.12 1.36 -7.74
C ASN A 35 -20.88 2.69 -8.49
N MET A 36 -20.18 3.66 -7.87
CA MET A 36 -19.78 4.90 -8.55
C MET A 36 -18.73 4.62 -9.64
N VAL A 37 -17.74 3.76 -9.35
CA VAL A 37 -16.68 3.39 -10.32
C VAL A 37 -17.25 2.60 -11.50
N ASP A 38 -18.28 1.77 -11.27
CA ASP A 38 -18.94 0.98 -12.31
C ASP A 38 -19.53 1.84 -13.44
N GLN A 39 -19.84 3.12 -13.18
CA GLN A 39 -20.28 4.09 -14.19
C GLN A 39 -19.25 4.27 -15.32
N LEU A 40 -17.95 4.05 -15.03
CA LEU A 40 -16.90 4.13 -16.05
C LEU A 40 -17.03 3.03 -17.12
N SER A 41 -17.74 1.93 -16.83
CA SER A 41 -17.98 0.83 -17.78
C SER A 41 -18.92 1.22 -18.93
N GLU A 42 -19.62 2.35 -18.82
CA GLU A 42 -20.49 2.88 -19.89
C GLU A 42 -19.70 3.46 -21.06
N VAL A 43 -18.41 3.73 -20.86
CA VAL A 43 -17.52 4.32 -21.87
C VAL A 43 -16.72 3.24 -22.58
N ASP A 44 -16.89 3.14 -23.90
CA ASP A 44 -16.08 2.24 -24.72
C ASP A 44 -14.62 2.71 -24.77
N THR A 45 -13.72 1.79 -24.42
CA THR A 45 -12.27 2.00 -24.42
C THR A 45 -11.56 1.05 -25.38
N GLU A 46 -12.28 0.34 -26.26
CA GLU A 46 -11.69 -0.54 -27.26
C GLU A 46 -10.73 0.26 -28.17
N GLY A 47 -9.48 -0.20 -28.23
CA GLY A 47 -8.42 0.45 -29.01
C GLY A 47 -7.84 1.73 -28.40
N VAL A 48 -8.30 2.16 -27.22
CA VAL A 48 -7.73 3.32 -26.52
C VAL A 48 -6.47 2.88 -25.74
N PRO A 49 -5.28 3.45 -26.01
CA PRO A 49 -4.08 3.12 -25.27
C PRO A 49 -4.17 3.61 -23.81
N THR A 50 -3.69 2.80 -22.87
CA THR A 50 -3.65 3.16 -21.44
C THR A 50 -2.69 4.33 -21.19
N THR A 51 -3.14 5.33 -20.44
CA THR A 51 -2.29 6.44 -19.99
C THR A 51 -1.56 6.05 -18.70
N THR A 52 -0.24 5.85 -18.75
CA THR A 52 0.59 5.48 -17.59
C THR A 52 1.35 6.66 -16.97
N GLN A 53 1.69 7.65 -17.77
CA GLN A 53 2.39 8.87 -17.36
C GLN A 53 1.83 10.07 -18.13
N ASN A 54 1.76 11.23 -17.49
CA ASN A 54 1.31 12.47 -18.11
C ASN A 54 2.43 13.20 -18.88
N VAL A 55 3.70 12.87 -18.60
CA VAL A 55 4.88 13.42 -19.26
C VAL A 55 5.64 12.30 -19.93
N LEU A 56 6.12 12.53 -21.15
CA LEU A 56 6.98 11.59 -21.86
C LEU A 56 8.39 11.66 -21.27
N LEU A 57 8.69 10.71 -20.39
CA LEU A 57 10.04 10.44 -19.92
C LEU A 57 10.56 9.18 -20.62
N GLU A 58 11.81 9.24 -21.06
CA GLU A 58 12.51 8.10 -21.65
C GLU A 58 13.81 7.89 -20.89
N ASN A 59 14.01 6.67 -20.36
CA ASN A 59 15.27 6.19 -19.83
C ASN A 59 16.03 7.21 -18.96
N VAL A 60 15.35 7.78 -17.95
CA VAL A 60 15.96 8.72 -17.01
C VAL A 60 16.89 7.96 -16.07
N MET A 61 18.17 7.92 -16.45
CA MET A 61 19.22 7.21 -15.71
C MET A 61 19.96 8.14 -14.76
N ARG A 62 20.50 7.55 -13.69
CA ARG A 62 21.42 8.22 -12.75
C ARG A 62 22.83 7.69 -13.00
N GLU A 63 23.82 8.58 -13.04
CA GLU A 63 25.24 8.22 -13.07
C GLU A 63 25.62 7.29 -11.91
N ASP A 64 26.47 6.30 -12.18
CA ASP A 64 26.94 5.36 -11.16
C ASP A 64 28.08 5.94 -10.32
N VAL A 65 27.74 6.95 -9.51
CA VAL A 65 28.67 7.61 -8.59
C VAL A 65 28.17 7.44 -7.17
N ALA A 66 29.05 6.98 -6.27
CA ALA A 66 28.74 6.82 -4.85
C ALA A 66 28.63 8.18 -4.15
N THR A 67 27.59 8.36 -3.35
CA THR A 67 27.39 9.56 -2.52
C THR A 67 27.11 9.14 -1.08
N PHE A 68 27.82 9.73 -0.12
CA PHE A 68 27.53 9.57 1.30
C PHE A 68 26.73 10.77 1.77
N VAL A 69 25.42 10.57 2.00
CA VAL A 69 24.49 11.72 2.07
C VAL A 69 23.95 11.97 3.48
N THR A 70 23.98 10.99 4.40
CA THR A 70 23.31 11.16 5.71
C THR A 70 24.00 10.40 6.85
N PRO A 71 24.39 11.08 7.95
CA PRO A 71 24.89 10.43 9.15
C PRO A 71 23.88 9.45 9.75
N ARG A 72 24.36 8.34 10.32
CA ARG A 72 23.51 7.33 10.99
C ARG A 72 22.59 7.95 12.06
N ALA A 73 23.10 8.91 12.83
CA ALA A 73 22.33 9.57 13.88
C ALA A 73 21.11 10.31 13.32
N GLU A 74 21.22 10.90 12.13
CA GLU A 74 20.09 11.57 11.46
C GLU A 74 19.08 10.57 10.93
N LEU A 75 19.54 9.44 10.37
CA LEU A 75 18.67 8.35 9.90
C LEU A 75 17.83 7.73 11.03
N MET A 76 18.38 7.64 12.24
CA MET A 76 17.69 7.02 13.39
C MET A 76 16.75 7.98 14.13
N LYS A 77 16.72 9.28 13.79
CA LYS A 77 15.96 10.30 14.53
C LYS A 77 14.45 9.99 14.66
N ASN A 78 13.88 9.30 13.68
CA ASN A 78 12.46 8.93 13.65
C ASN A 78 12.23 7.44 13.93
N ALA A 79 13.27 6.68 14.28
CA ALA A 79 13.13 5.27 14.61
C ALA A 79 12.32 5.11 15.90
N PRO A 80 11.23 4.33 15.91
CA PRO A 80 10.46 4.10 17.14
C PRO A 80 11.25 3.39 18.23
N THR A 81 12.16 2.49 17.85
CA THR A 81 13.01 1.75 18.78
C THR A 81 14.33 1.40 18.11
N GLU A 82 15.43 1.62 18.83
CA GLU A 82 16.78 1.31 18.37
C GLU A 82 17.52 0.44 19.40
N LYS A 83 18.36 -0.47 18.90
CA LYS A 83 19.26 -1.27 19.74
C LYS A 83 20.58 -1.51 19.02
N ALA A 84 21.69 -1.19 19.69
CA ALA A 84 23.04 -1.35 19.14
C ALA A 84 23.25 -0.70 17.74
N GLY A 85 22.54 0.39 17.45
CA GLY A 85 22.62 1.09 16.16
C GLY A 85 21.80 0.45 15.03
N LEU A 86 20.86 -0.43 15.36
CA LEU A 86 19.92 -1.07 14.44
C LEU A 86 18.47 -0.69 14.78
N LEU A 87 17.59 -0.71 13.78
CA LEU A 87 16.15 -0.63 13.99
C LEU A 87 15.67 -1.91 14.66
N GLN A 88 15.06 -1.78 15.84
CA GLN A 88 14.52 -2.93 16.55
C GLN A 88 13.07 -3.15 16.12
N VAL A 89 12.77 -4.35 15.61
CA VAL A 89 11.42 -4.78 15.27
C VAL A 89 11.08 -6.10 15.98
N PRO A 90 9.80 -6.41 16.20
CA PRO A 90 9.39 -7.74 16.64
C PRO A 90 9.90 -8.80 15.66
N ALA A 91 10.52 -9.86 16.19
CA ALA A 91 10.92 -10.99 15.35
C ALA A 91 9.68 -11.76 14.90
N ILE A 92 9.54 -11.92 13.59
CA ILE A 92 8.56 -12.85 13.00
C ILE A 92 9.26 -14.20 12.97
N ILE A 93 9.00 -15.03 13.97
CA ILE A 93 9.37 -16.45 13.96
C ILE A 93 8.05 -17.17 13.70
N ASP A 94 7.90 -17.74 12.51
CA ASP A 94 6.72 -18.53 12.21
C ASP A 94 6.66 -19.70 13.19
N LYS A 95 5.55 -19.80 13.94
CA LYS A 95 5.15 -21.06 14.57
C LYS A 95 4.44 -21.90 13.50
N GLU A 96 5.19 -22.33 12.49
CA GLU A 96 4.77 -23.38 11.56
C GLU A 96 5.87 -24.44 11.49
N GLU A 97 6.00 -25.18 12.60
CA GLU A 97 6.44 -26.58 12.68
C GLU A 97 6.08 -27.06 14.10
N ASP A 98 4.80 -27.41 14.29
CA ASP A 98 4.29 -28.47 15.17
C ASP A 98 2.82 -28.78 14.82
#